data_AF-A0A833D1Y6-F1
#
_entry.id   AF-A0A833D1Y6-F1
#
_cell.length_a   1.000
_cell.length_b   1.000
_cell.length_c   1.000
_cell.angle_alpha   90.00
_cell.angle_beta   90.00
_cell.angle_gamma   90.00
#
_symmetry.space_group_name_H-M   'P 1'
#
loop_
_entity.id
_entity.type
_entity.pdbx_description
1 polymer ?
#
loop_
_entity_poly.entity_id
_entity_poly.type
_entity_poly.pdbx_seq_one_letter_code
_entity_poly.pdbx_strand_id
1 'polypeptide(L)'
;MRVNQRPESILAGLAGRAYGPSALSALDTSAKSMEPSVKSVTRANLELTQFWARRARATLETPHRLSRCRTPQQCMHEAIRLAHEAADDVRRTGETVLRLWTMALQQPSPLLYAWMAAGQSLTPQAGRTAEAPRAVQRDVITFPERSGRTLKDR
;
A
#
# COMPACT_ATOMS: atom_id res chain seq x y z
N MET A 1 15.44 46.75 36.50
CA MET A 1 16.12 46.25 35.29
C MET A 1 15.81 44.76 35.14
N ARG A 2 14.97 44.37 34.17
CA ARG A 2 14.61 42.97 33.88
C ARG A 2 15.30 42.54 32.58
N VAL A 3 16.10 41.49 32.64
CA VAL A 3 16.83 40.93 31.51
C VAL A 3 15.88 40.06 30.70
N ASN A 4 15.66 40.45 29.45
CA ASN A 4 14.88 39.74 28.43
C ASN A 4 15.63 38.46 28.02
N GLN A 5 15.32 37.32 28.62
CA GLN A 5 15.82 36.02 28.16
C GLN A 5 14.94 35.54 26.99
N ARG A 6 15.53 35.52 25.79
CA ARG A 6 14.88 35.03 24.56
C ARG A 6 14.74 33.49 24.61
N PRO A 7 13.56 32.92 24.33
CA PRO A 7 13.29 31.48 24.45
C PRO A 7 13.94 30.60 23.38
N GLU A 8 14.68 31.16 22.42
CA GLU A 8 15.18 30.40 21.27
C GLU A 8 16.38 29.50 21.58
N SER A 9 17.11 29.74 22.68
CA SER A 9 18.25 28.91 23.06
C SER A 9 17.87 27.55 23.67
N ILE A 10 16.60 27.36 24.08
CA ILE A 10 16.14 26.09 24.67
C ILE A 10 15.76 25.08 23.57
N LEU A 11 15.25 25.55 22.43
CA LEU A 11 14.87 24.66 21.32
C LEU A 11 16.08 24.14 20.54
N ALA A 12 17.16 24.92 20.42
CA ALA A 12 18.38 24.51 19.73
C ALA A 12 19.14 23.37 20.46
N GLY A 13 19.04 23.29 21.80
CA GLY A 13 19.73 22.28 22.61
C GLY A 13 19.11 20.88 22.56
N LEU A 14 17.82 20.77 22.20
CA LEU A 14 17.12 19.49 22.13
C LEU A 14 17.32 18.77 20.80
N ALA A 15 17.54 19.51 19.70
CA ALA A 15 17.79 18.92 18.39
C ALA A 15 19.19 18.28 18.27
N GLY A 16 20.19 18.81 18.97
CA GLY A 16 21.59 18.35 18.86
C GLY A 16 21.94 17.10 19.66
N ARG A 17 21.08 16.63 20.58
CA ARG A 17 21.41 15.53 21.51
C ARG A 17 20.68 14.21 21.22
N ALA A 18 19.73 14.20 20.30
CA ALA A 18 18.86 13.05 20.06
C ALA A 18 19.46 12.00 19.10
N TYR A 19 20.42 12.37 18.23
CA TYR A 19 21.01 11.44 17.26
C TYR A 19 22.54 11.53 17.31
N GLY A 20 23.15 10.74 18.20
CA GLY A 20 24.59 10.55 18.19
C GLY A 20 25.05 9.88 16.88
N PRO A 21 26.33 10.02 16.49
CA PRO A 21 26.89 9.38 15.29
C PRO A 21 26.71 7.84 15.27
N SER A 22 26.54 7.21 16.44
CA SER A 22 26.19 5.80 16.57
C SER A 22 24.76 5.47 16.09
N ALA A 23 23.79 6.38 16.28
CA ALA A 23 22.43 6.20 15.81
C ALA A 23 22.34 6.28 14.27
N LEU A 24 23.12 7.17 13.64
CA LEU A 24 23.21 7.25 12.19
C LEU A 24 23.86 5.99 11.59
N SER A 25 24.92 5.46 12.21
CA SER A 25 25.56 4.21 11.77
C SER A 25 24.63 2.99 11.85
N ALA A 26 23.81 2.91 12.91
CA ALA A 26 22.79 1.87 13.05
C ALA A 26 21.69 1.99 11.97
N LEU A 27 21.26 3.21 11.65
CA LEU A 27 20.30 3.47 10.57
C LEU A 27 20.86 3.09 9.21
N ASP A 28 22.11 3.45 8.89
CA ASP A 28 22.76 3.07 7.63
C ASP A 28 22.90 1.55 7.48
N THR A 29 23.23 0.86 8.57
CA THR A 29 23.31 -0.61 8.57
C THR A 29 21.94 -1.23 8.33
N SER A 30 20.90 -0.68 8.96
CA SER A 30 19.51 -1.09 8.71
C SER A 30 19.08 -0.81 7.27
N ALA A 31 19.42 0.35 6.71
CA ALA A 31 19.07 0.71 5.33
C ALA A 31 19.69 -0.27 4.32
N LYS A 32 20.97 -0.64 4.51
CA LYS A 32 21.66 -1.62 3.67
C LYS A 32 21.02 -3.02 3.75
N SER A 33 20.51 -3.42 4.91
CA SER A 33 19.80 -4.70 5.06
C SER A 33 18.46 -4.76 4.31
N MET A 34 17.83 -3.59 4.06
CA MET A 34 16.55 -3.51 3.35
C MET A 34 16.67 -3.39 1.83
N GLU A 35 17.84 -2.98 1.33
CA GLU A 35 18.10 -2.83 -0.10
C GLU A 35 17.65 -4.04 -0.95
N PRO A 36 17.95 -5.31 -0.60
CA PRO A 36 17.53 -6.45 -1.41
C PRO A 36 16.00 -6.63 -1.48
N SER A 37 15.29 -6.40 -0.38
CA SER A 37 13.82 -6.50 -0.33
C SER A 37 13.15 -5.38 -1.12
N VAL A 38 13.63 -4.15 -0.97
CA VAL A 38 13.09 -3.01 -1.73
C VAL A 38 13.32 -3.23 -3.22
N LYS A 39 14.48 -3.75 -3.60
CA LYS A 39 14.79 -4.09 -4.99
C LYS A 39 13.90 -5.19 -5.54
N SER A 40 13.62 -6.26 -4.79
CA SER A 40 12.74 -7.34 -5.25
C SER A 40 11.28 -6.88 -5.39
N VAL A 41 10.76 -6.09 -4.45
CA VAL A 41 9.41 -5.50 -4.54
C VAL A 41 9.32 -4.56 -5.75
N THR A 42 10.31 -3.70 -5.94
CA THR A 42 10.36 -2.79 -7.10
C THR A 42 10.36 -3.58 -8.41
N ARG A 43 11.13 -4.66 -8.47
CA ARG A 43 11.13 -5.55 -9.64
C ARG A 43 9.78 -6.23 -9.86
N ALA A 44 9.11 -6.67 -8.80
CA ALA A 44 7.77 -7.26 -8.89
C ALA A 44 6.75 -6.26 -9.46
N ASN A 45 6.80 -5.00 -9.03
CA ASN A 45 5.95 -3.94 -9.56
C ASN A 45 6.23 -3.64 -11.04
N LEU A 46 7.50 -3.67 -11.46
CA LEU A 46 7.87 -3.54 -12.87
C LEU A 46 7.32 -4.69 -13.71
N GLU A 47 7.43 -5.93 -13.23
CA GLU A 47 6.87 -7.11 -13.92
C GLU A 47 5.35 -6.99 -14.08
N LEU A 48 4.63 -6.55 -13.04
CA LEU A 48 3.19 -6.28 -13.13
C LEU A 48 2.86 -5.19 -14.15
N THR A 49 3.63 -4.10 -14.16
CA THR A 49 3.44 -3.00 -15.11
C THR A 49 3.68 -3.47 -16.55
N GLN A 50 4.71 -4.27 -16.77
CA GLN A 50 4.99 -4.87 -18.09
C GLN A 50 3.89 -5.83 -18.53
N PHE A 51 3.34 -6.63 -17.62
CA PHE A 51 2.19 -7.48 -17.90
C PHE A 51 0.98 -6.65 -18.37
N TRP A 52 0.63 -5.58 -17.65
CA TRP A 52 -0.46 -4.70 -18.06
C TRP A 52 -0.20 -4.05 -19.42
N ALA A 53 1.03 -3.63 -19.69
CA ALA A 53 1.41 -3.08 -20.99
C ALA A 53 1.25 -4.11 -22.13
N ARG A 54 1.66 -5.39 -21.92
CA ARG A 54 1.46 -6.48 -22.91
C ARG A 54 -0.02 -6.75 -23.15
N ARG A 55 -0.82 -6.85 -22.08
CA ARG A 55 -2.27 -7.09 -22.17
C ARG A 55 -2.99 -5.93 -22.86
N ALA A 56 -2.65 -4.69 -22.54
CA ALA A 56 -3.23 -3.52 -23.20
C ALA A 56 -2.97 -3.54 -24.72
N ARG A 57 -1.74 -3.84 -25.16
CA ARG A 57 -1.42 -3.98 -26.59
C ARG A 57 -2.20 -5.12 -27.25
N ALA A 58 -2.28 -6.29 -26.60
CA ALA A 58 -3.05 -7.43 -27.11
C ALA A 58 -4.54 -7.10 -27.27
N THR A 59 -5.13 -6.35 -26.34
CA THR A 59 -6.53 -5.90 -26.43
C THR A 59 -6.75 -4.94 -27.60
N LEU A 60 -5.80 -4.05 -27.89
CA LEU A 60 -5.87 -3.14 -29.04
C LEU A 60 -5.72 -3.89 -30.39
N GLU A 61 -4.96 -4.97 -30.43
CA GLU A 61 -4.81 -5.81 -31.63
C GLU A 61 -5.99 -6.76 -31.87
N THR A 62 -6.74 -7.10 -30.83
CA THR A 62 -7.86 -8.06 -30.88
C THR A 62 -8.90 -7.71 -31.97
N PRO A 63 -9.47 -6.49 -32.05
CA PRO A 63 -10.47 -6.19 -33.08
C PRO A 63 -9.89 -6.30 -34.50
N HIS A 64 -8.59 -6.00 -34.68
CA HIS A 64 -7.92 -6.13 -35.97
C HIS A 64 -7.70 -7.58 -36.40
N ARG A 65 -7.49 -8.49 -35.44
CA ARG A 65 -7.43 -9.94 -35.72
C ARG A 65 -8.81 -10.49 -36.05
N LEU A 66 -9.85 -10.05 -35.32
CA LEU A 66 -11.22 -10.49 -35.54
C LEU A 66 -11.81 -9.99 -36.87
N SER A 67 -11.44 -8.79 -37.33
CA SER A 67 -11.90 -8.26 -38.64
C SER A 67 -11.40 -9.06 -39.84
N ARG A 68 -10.35 -9.89 -39.66
CA ARG A 68 -9.82 -10.79 -40.69
C ARG A 68 -10.55 -12.12 -40.77
N CYS A 69 -11.34 -12.47 -39.76
CA CYS A 69 -12.09 -13.71 -39.73
C CYS A 69 -13.28 -13.61 -40.69
N ARG A 70 -13.33 -14.48 -41.70
CA ARG A 70 -14.42 -14.51 -42.68
C ARG A 70 -15.53 -15.49 -42.29
N THR A 71 -15.25 -16.40 -41.36
CA THR A 71 -16.19 -17.42 -40.91
C THR A 71 -16.30 -17.41 -39.38
N PRO A 72 -17.46 -17.78 -38.82
CA PRO A 72 -17.63 -17.85 -37.37
C PRO A 72 -16.68 -18.87 -36.71
N GLN A 73 -16.31 -19.93 -37.42
CA GLN A 73 -15.36 -20.93 -36.93
C GLN A 73 -13.94 -20.35 -36.78
N GLN A 74 -13.52 -19.44 -37.67
CA GLN A 74 -12.26 -18.72 -37.53
C GLN A 74 -12.28 -17.79 -36.31
N CYS A 75 -13.40 -17.08 -36.07
CA CYS A 75 -13.55 -16.25 -34.89
C CYS A 75 -13.39 -17.07 -33.60
N MET A 76 -14.01 -18.25 -33.53
CA MET A 76 -13.91 -19.13 -32.37
C MET A 76 -12.47 -19.62 -32.14
N HIS A 77 -11.77 -19.98 -33.22
CA HIS A 77 -10.37 -20.40 -33.13
C HIS A 77 -9.47 -19.27 -32.60
N GLU A 78 -9.65 -18.04 -33.10
CA GLU A 78 -8.94 -16.87 -32.61
C GLU A 78 -9.28 -16.52 -31.15
N ALA A 79 -10.54 -16.66 -30.74
CA ALA A 79 -10.96 -16.45 -29.36
C ALA A 79 -10.27 -17.43 -28.39
N ILE A 80 -10.21 -18.72 -28.76
CA ILE A 80 -9.50 -19.75 -27.98
C ILE A 80 -8.02 -19.43 -27.89
N ARG A 81 -7.41 -19.03 -29.02
CA ARG A 81 -5.99 -18.63 -29.06
C ARG A 81 -5.70 -17.45 -28.12
N LEU A 82 -6.52 -16.39 -28.17
CA LEU A 82 -6.38 -15.23 -27.28
C LEU A 82 -6.55 -15.58 -25.81
N ALA A 83 -7.45 -16.52 -25.49
CA ALA A 83 -7.62 -17.02 -24.14
C ALA A 83 -6.38 -17.79 -23.64
N HIS A 84 -5.79 -18.64 -24.49
CA HIS A 84 -4.55 -19.34 -24.16
C HIS A 84 -3.37 -18.37 -23.99
N GLU A 85 -3.19 -17.41 -24.89
CA GLU A 85 -2.16 -16.37 -24.78
C GLU A 85 -2.32 -15.59 -23.46
N ALA A 86 -3.55 -15.22 -23.09
CA ALA A 86 -3.84 -14.56 -21.82
C ALA A 86 -3.49 -15.41 -20.59
N ALA A 87 -3.85 -16.70 -20.61
CA ALA A 87 -3.57 -17.63 -19.53
C ALA A 87 -2.05 -17.84 -19.34
N ASP A 88 -1.30 -17.97 -20.44
CA ASP A 88 0.15 -18.11 -20.41
C ASP A 88 0.83 -16.86 -19.85
N ASP A 89 0.39 -15.66 -20.24
CA ASP A 89 0.91 -14.40 -19.71
C ASP A 89 0.68 -14.26 -18.21
N VAL A 90 -0.52 -14.62 -17.73
CA VAL A 90 -0.87 -14.59 -16.31
C VAL A 90 -0.01 -15.58 -15.54
N ARG A 91 0.15 -16.82 -16.04
CA ARG A 91 0.95 -17.85 -15.37
C ARG A 91 2.42 -17.43 -15.25
N ARG A 92 3.04 -17.00 -16.36
CA ARG A 92 4.45 -16.58 -16.38
C ARG A 92 4.72 -15.38 -15.47
N THR A 93 3.84 -14.37 -15.54
CA THR A 93 3.97 -13.17 -14.69
C THR A 93 3.71 -13.52 -13.23
N GLY A 94 2.69 -14.32 -12.95
CA GLY A 94 2.33 -14.75 -11.60
C GLY A 94 3.45 -15.53 -10.91
N GLU A 95 4.08 -16.49 -11.59
CA GLU A 95 5.24 -17.23 -11.09
C GLU A 95 6.40 -16.29 -10.75
N THR A 96 6.69 -15.33 -11.63
CA THR A 96 7.79 -14.36 -11.44
C THR A 96 7.52 -13.40 -10.28
N VAL A 97 6.32 -12.83 -10.24
CA VAL A 97 5.89 -11.88 -9.19
C VAL A 97 5.88 -12.59 -7.84
N LEU A 98 5.26 -13.78 -7.75
CA LEU A 98 5.21 -14.55 -6.51
C LEU A 98 6.63 -14.86 -6.01
N ARG A 99 7.54 -15.26 -6.90
CA ARG A 99 8.95 -15.50 -6.54
C ARG A 99 9.64 -14.24 -6.01
N LEU A 100 9.42 -13.08 -6.62
CA LEU A 100 10.02 -11.83 -6.15
C LEU A 100 9.46 -11.39 -4.79
N TRP A 101 8.16 -11.59 -4.57
CA TRP A 101 7.51 -11.35 -3.28
C TRP A 101 7.99 -12.32 -2.19
N THR A 102 8.14 -13.61 -2.48
CA THR A 102 8.67 -14.56 -1.49
C THR A 102 10.11 -14.22 -1.13
N MET A 103 10.96 -13.83 -2.09
CA MET A 103 12.30 -13.33 -1.82
C MET A 103 12.27 -12.06 -0.97
N ALA A 104 11.32 -11.15 -1.18
CA ALA A 104 11.16 -9.94 -0.37
C ALA A 104 10.79 -10.26 1.09
N LEU A 105 9.86 -11.21 1.29
CA LEU A 105 9.32 -11.61 2.59
C LEU A 105 10.27 -12.50 3.40
N GLN A 106 11.12 -13.28 2.73
CA GLN A 106 12.13 -14.12 3.39
C GLN A 106 13.26 -13.31 4.02
N GLN A 107 13.42 -12.04 3.65
CA GLN A 107 14.39 -11.18 4.30
C GLN A 107 13.84 -10.73 5.66
N PRO A 108 14.59 -10.95 6.76
CA PRO A 108 14.18 -10.46 8.06
C PRO A 108 14.18 -8.93 8.00
N SER A 109 12.98 -8.35 7.95
CA SER A 109 12.79 -6.90 7.96
C SER A 109 12.83 -6.42 9.41
N PRO A 110 13.92 -5.79 9.88
CA PRO A 110 13.97 -5.24 11.24
C PRO A 110 12.89 -4.18 11.43
N LEU A 111 12.47 -3.49 10.36
CA LEU A 111 11.33 -2.56 10.39
C LEU A 111 9.99 -3.26 10.60
N LEU A 112 9.75 -4.43 10.01
CA LEU A 112 8.52 -5.17 10.25
C LEU A 112 8.46 -5.64 11.72
N TYR A 113 9.57 -6.11 12.26
CA TYR A 113 9.67 -6.44 13.69
C TYR A 113 9.50 -5.21 14.58
N ALA A 114 10.13 -4.08 14.25
CA ALA A 114 9.97 -2.83 14.98
C ALA A 114 8.53 -2.30 14.91
N TRP A 115 7.86 -2.41 13.75
CA TRP A 115 6.47 -2.02 13.57
C TRP A 115 5.51 -2.95 14.32
N MET A 116 5.74 -4.26 14.30
CA MET A 116 4.97 -5.21 15.11
C MET A 116 5.19 -4.97 16.61
N ALA A 117 6.42 -4.70 17.05
CA ALA A 117 6.72 -4.36 18.44
C ALA A 117 6.06 -3.03 18.86
N ALA A 118 6.09 -2.01 18.00
CA ALA A 118 5.42 -0.73 18.23
C ALA A 118 3.88 -0.85 18.16
N GLY A 119 3.34 -1.77 17.38
CA GLY A 119 1.90 -2.06 17.34
C GLY A 119 1.40 -2.73 18.61
N GLN A 120 2.22 -3.59 19.25
CA GLN A 120 1.85 -4.24 20.51
C GLN A 120 1.73 -3.25 21.67
N SER A 121 2.53 -2.17 21.69
CA SER A 121 2.45 -1.14 22.73
C SER A 121 1.21 -0.24 22.61
N LEU A 122 0.50 -0.30 21.47
CA LEU A 122 -0.76 0.41 21.24
C LEU A 122 -2.00 -0.41 21.60
N THR A 123 -1.86 -1.69 21.98
CA THR A 123 -3.00 -2.41 22.54
C THR A 123 -3.32 -1.81 23.91
N PRO A 124 -4.53 -1.27 24.14
CA PRO A 124 -4.90 -0.75 25.44
C PRO A 124 -4.81 -1.91 26.42
N GLN A 125 -3.93 -1.78 27.42
CA GLN A 125 -3.79 -2.76 28.48
C GLN A 125 -5.17 -2.88 29.16
N ALA A 126 -5.88 -3.98 28.90
CA ALA A 126 -7.26 -4.23 29.35
C ALA A 126 -7.38 -4.45 30.88
N GLY A 127 -6.48 -3.86 31.67
CA GLY A 127 -6.39 -4.02 33.12
C GLY A 127 -6.10 -2.75 33.91
N ARG A 128 -5.99 -1.56 33.28
CA ARG A 128 -6.00 -0.30 34.05
C ARG A 128 -7.44 0.06 34.41
N THR A 129 -7.83 -0.41 35.59
CA THR A 129 -8.96 -0.02 36.42
C THR A 129 -9.68 1.24 35.94
N ALA A 130 -10.94 1.03 35.56
CA ALA A 130 -11.91 2.05 35.21
C ALA A 130 -11.99 3.14 36.30
N GLU A 131 -11.42 4.30 36.02
CA GLU A 131 -11.93 5.54 36.60
C GLU A 131 -13.25 5.85 35.88
N ALA A 132 -14.33 5.88 36.65
CA ALA A 132 -15.69 6.05 36.15
C ALA A 132 -15.78 7.32 35.27
N PRO A 133 -16.28 7.21 34.02
CA PRO A 133 -16.48 8.38 33.19
C PRO A 133 -17.53 9.28 33.82
N ARG A 134 -17.13 10.49 34.24
CA ARG A 134 -18.09 11.57 34.56
C ARG A 134 -18.99 11.76 33.35
N ALA A 135 -20.29 11.64 33.57
CA ALA A 135 -21.32 11.81 32.56
C ALA A 135 -21.15 13.18 31.88
N VAL A 136 -20.57 13.17 30.67
CA VAL A 136 -20.65 14.30 29.76
C VAL A 136 -22.01 14.21 29.11
N GLN A 137 -22.92 15.07 29.58
CA GLN A 137 -24.25 15.27 29.04
C GLN A 137 -24.11 15.69 27.58
N ARG A 138 -24.30 14.74 26.67
CA ARG A 138 -24.37 14.99 25.23
C ARG A 138 -25.78 15.48 24.93
N ASP A 139 -25.90 16.76 24.63
CA ASP A 139 -27.11 17.31 24.02
C ASP A 139 -27.35 16.57 22.70
N VAL A 140 -28.44 15.80 22.68
CA VAL A 140 -28.89 15.05 21.52
C VAL A 140 -29.42 16.06 20.51
N ILE A 141 -28.62 16.37 19.49
CA ILE A 141 -29.06 17.13 18.33
C ILE A 141 -29.99 16.22 17.52
N THR A 142 -31.29 16.41 17.68
CA THR A 142 -32.32 15.78 16.84
C THR A 142 -32.27 16.38 15.44
N PHE A 143 -31.93 15.56 14.45
CA PHE A 143 -32.03 15.95 13.05
C PHE A 143 -33.47 15.78 12.55
N PRO A 144 -34.07 16.79 11.90
CA PRO A 144 -35.38 16.64 11.30
C PRO A 144 -35.31 15.72 10.08
N GLU A 145 -36.19 14.72 10.10
CA GLU A 145 -36.38 13.71 9.06
C GLU A 145 -36.77 14.39 7.72
N ARG A 146 -35.86 14.34 6.74
CA ARG A 146 -36.08 14.93 5.42
C ARG A 146 -36.99 14.01 4.61
N SER A 147 -38.29 14.22 4.77
CA SER A 147 -39.38 13.60 3.99
C SER A 147 -39.11 13.66 2.49
N GLY A 148 -39.31 12.51 1.84
CA GLY A 148 -38.90 12.20 0.49
C GLY A 148 -39.50 13.12 -0.58
N ARG A 149 -38.67 13.43 -1.58
CA ARG A 149 -39.11 14.04 -2.83
C ARG A 149 -39.06 12.96 -3.91
N THR A 150 -40.21 12.35 -4.19
CA THR A 150 -40.42 11.47 -5.34
C THR A 150 -40.33 12.31 -6.61
N LEU A 151 -39.28 12.10 -7.40
CA LEU A 151 -39.17 12.69 -8.72
C LEU A 151 -39.99 11.82 -9.68
N LYS A 152 -41.17 12.33 -10.07
CA LYS A 152 -42.06 11.75 -11.06
C LYS A 152 -41.77 12.40 -12.42
N ASP A 153 -41.65 11.53 -13.43
CA ASP A 153 -41.94 11.75 -14.85
C ASP A 153 -41.21 12.85 -15.63
N ARG A 154 -40.41 12.41 -16.62
CA ARG A 154 -40.71 12.65 -18.04
C ARG A 154 -40.02 11.65 -18.94
#